data_AF-A0A7W0MUI6-F1
#
_entry.id   AF-A0A7W0MUI6-F1
#
_cell.length_a   1.000
_cell.length_b   1.000
_cell.length_c   1.000
_cell.angle_alpha   90.00
_cell.angle_beta   90.00
_cell.angle_gamma   90.00
#
_symmetry.space_group_name_H-M   'P 1'
#
loop_
_entity.id
_entity.type
_entity.pdbx_description
1 polymer ?
#
loop_
_entity_poly.entity_id
_entity_poly.type
_entity_poly.pdbx_seq_one_letter_code
_entity_poly.pdbx_strand_id
1 'polypeptide(L)' 'MTEPEPPDTYESATARLEAIIKRLDSGEAGLRETLELCKEGRALVERCAAELEAVGQGLEELRLDELVARLEAGAAAQGS' A
#
# COMPACT_ATOMS: atom_id res chain seq x y z
N MET A 1 16.01 17.86 10.53
CA MET A 1 16.33 16.56 11.15
C MET A 1 15.07 15.73 10.98
N THR A 2 15.13 14.67 10.19
CA THR A 2 13.95 13.82 9.91
C THR A 2 13.65 13.00 11.15
N GLU A 3 12.44 13.13 11.70
CA GLU A 3 11.95 12.25 12.76
C GLU A 3 11.87 10.82 12.23
N PRO A 4 12.12 9.79 13.07
CA PRO A 4 11.97 8.40 12.64
C PRO A 4 10.50 8.17 12.26
N GLU A 5 10.27 7.77 11.02
CA GLU A 5 8.91 7.44 10.57
C GLU A 5 8.36 6.26 11.41
N PRO A 6 7.08 6.32 11.79
CA PRO A 6 6.49 5.27 12.59
C PRO A 6 6.56 3.93 11.84
N PRO A 7 6.84 2.81 12.54
CA PRO A 7 7.12 1.51 11.91
C PRO A 7 5.95 0.96 11.07
N ASP A 8 4.75 1.54 11.24
CA ASP A 8 3.51 1.14 10.57
C ASP A 8 3.15 2.01 9.34
N THR A 9 4.12 2.70 8.71
CA THR A 9 3.90 3.41 7.43
C THR A 9 4.32 2.60 6.20
N TYR A 10 3.71 2.86 5.05
CA TYR A 10 4.05 2.20 3.78
C TYR A 10 5.56 2.34 3.48
N GLU A 11 6.09 3.54 3.68
CA GLU A 11 7.48 3.93 3.48
C GLU A 11 8.42 3.17 4.40
N SER A 12 8.05 2.98 5.66
CA SER A 12 8.82 2.14 6.59
C SER A 12 8.82 0.68 6.17
N ALA A 13 7.69 0.17 5.66
CA ALA A 13 7.58 -1.21 5.20
C ALA A 13 8.43 -1.48 3.95
N THR A 14 8.44 -0.56 2.98
CA THR A 14 9.27 -0.66 1.78
C THR A 14 10.75 -0.53 2.12
N ALA A 15 11.14 0.41 2.98
CA ALA A 15 12.52 0.54 3.45
C ALA A 15 13.01 -0.74 4.16
N ARG A 16 12.15 -1.38 4.95
CA ARG A 16 12.47 -2.67 5.58
C ARG A 16 12.60 -3.79 4.54
N LEU A 17 11.71 -3.84 3.56
CA LEU A 17 11.76 -4.83 2.48
C LEU A 17 13.05 -4.71 1.66
N GLU A 18 13.51 -3.50 1.35
CA GLU A 18 14.80 -3.26 0.68
C GLU A 18 15.98 -3.76 1.52
N ALA A 19 15.95 -3.53 2.83
CA ALA A 19 16.99 -4.04 3.73
C ALA A 19 17.03 -5.58 3.76
N ILE A 20 15.87 -6.23 3.72
CA ILE A 20 15.75 -7.69 3.64
C ILE A 20 16.32 -8.19 2.32
N ILE A 21 15.94 -7.59 1.18
CA ILE A 21 16.45 -7.96 -0.14
C ILE A 21 17.98 -7.85 -0.17
N LYS A 22 18.53 -6.73 0.31
CA LYS A 22 19.98 -6.52 0.38
C LYS A 22 20.68 -7.58 1.22
N ARG A 23 20.07 -8.03 2.31
CA ARG A 23 20.62 -9.09 3.18
C ARG A 23 20.57 -10.46 2.50
N LEU A 24 19.51 -10.76 1.76
CA LEU A 24 19.37 -12.02 1.02
C LEU A 24 20.33 -12.05 -0.18
N ASP A 25 20.47 -10.94 -0.92
CA ASP A 25 21.35 -10.79 -2.07
C ASP A 25 22.84 -10.89 -1.70
N SER A 26 23.21 -10.58 -0.45
CA SER A 26 24.59 -10.76 0.00
C SER A 26 25.00 -12.23 0.06
N GLY A 27 24.03 -13.16 0.11
CA GLY A 27 24.28 -14.61 0.17
C GLY A 27 24.91 -15.09 1.48
N GLU A 28 25.12 -14.19 2.45
CA GLU A 28 25.72 -14.46 3.75
C GLU A 28 24.68 -14.85 4.81
N ALA A 29 23.40 -14.83 4.45
CA ALA A 29 22.31 -15.26 5.33
C ALA A 29 22.30 -16.79 5.45
N GLY A 30 22.34 -17.29 6.68
CA GLY A 30 22.19 -18.73 6.94
C GLY A 30 20.76 -19.21 6.69
N LEU A 31 20.55 -20.51 6.47
CA LEU A 31 19.23 -21.08 6.12
C LEU A 31 18.08 -20.60 7.04
N ARG A 32 18.30 -20.59 8.36
CA ARG A 32 17.30 -20.17 9.34
C ARG A 32 17.02 -18.67 9.26
N GLU A 33 18.06 -17.86 9.04
CA GLU A 33 17.93 -16.41 8.85
C GLU A 33 17.15 -16.12 7.56
N THR A 34 17.51 -16.77 6.45
CA THR A 34 16.79 -16.66 5.17
C THR A 34 15.31 -16.99 5.33
N LEU A 35 14.97 -18.03 6.08
CA LEU A 35 13.58 -18.38 6.34
C LEU A 35 12.81 -17.27 7.06
N GLU A 36 13.41 -16.68 8.10
CA GLU A 36 12.77 -15.59 8.86
C GLU A 36 12.67 -14.31 8.01
N LEU A 37 13.73 -13.96 7.28
CA LEU A 37 13.74 -12.83 6.34
C LEU A 37 12.67 -12.98 5.26
N CYS A 38 12.48 -14.18 4.70
CA CYS A 38 11.43 -14.42 3.71
C CYS A 38 10.02 -14.32 4.29
N LYS A 39 9.80 -14.77 5.54
CA LYS A 39 8.51 -14.62 6.23
C LYS A 39 8.21 -13.16 6.50
N GLU A 40 9.19 -12.42 7.00
CA GLU A 40 9.06 -10.99 7.25
C GLU A 40 8.78 -10.23 5.94
N GLY A 41 9.55 -10.50 4.89
CA GLY A 41 9.35 -9.91 3.57
C GLY A 41 7.95 -10.16 3.02
N ARG A 42 7.42 -11.38 3.18
CA ARG A 42 6.03 -11.70 2.81
C ARG A 42 5.03 -10.83 3.56
N ALA A 43 5.15 -10.74 4.89
CA ALA A 43 4.22 -9.95 5.70
C ALA A 43 4.24 -8.46 5.31
N LEU A 44 5.43 -7.92 5.00
CA LEU A 44 5.58 -6.53 4.52
C LEU A 44 4.90 -6.32 3.17
N VAL A 45 5.08 -7.25 2.21
CA VAL A 45 4.43 -7.16 0.89
C VAL A 45 2.91 -7.23 1.01
N GLU A 46 2.38 -8.14 1.84
CA GLU A 46 0.94 -8.27 2.09
C GLU A 46 0.37 -6.99 2.70
N ARG A 47 1.09 -6.37 3.63
CA ARG A 47 0.70 -5.09 4.22
C ARG A 47 0.69 -3.96 3.20
N CYS A 48 1.77 -3.80 2.42
CA CYS A 48 1.83 -2.78 1.38
C CYS A 48 0.70 -2.94 0.35
N ALA A 49 0.37 -4.17 -0.03
CA ALA A 49 -0.74 -4.44 -0.95
C ALA A 49 -2.09 -4.03 -0.35
N ALA A 50 -2.33 -4.33 0.93
CA ALA A 50 -3.57 -3.97 1.61
C ALA A 50 -3.74 -2.44 1.72
N GLU A 51 -2.68 -1.70 2.00
CA GLU A 51 -2.72 -0.23 2.05
C GLU A 51 -3.04 0.37 0.67
N LEU A 52 -2.41 -0.14 -0.39
CA LEU A 52 -2.69 0.30 -1.76
C LEU A 52 -4.12 -0.06 -2.21
N GLU A 53 -4.62 -1.22 -1.80
CA GLU A 53 -6.01 -1.62 -2.08
C GLU A 53 -7.01 -0.69 -1.39
N ALA A 54 -6.78 -0.35 -0.12
CA ALA A 54 -7.64 0.60 0.60
C ALA A 54 -7.67 1.99 -0.06
N VAL A 55 -6.51 2.49 -0.51
CA VAL A 55 -6.43 3.75 -1.27
C VAL A 55 -7.17 3.61 -2.60
N GLY A 56 -7.01 2.49 -3.30
CA GLY A 56 -7.70 2.22 -4.56
C GLY A 56 -9.23 2.20 -4.42
N GLN A 57 -9.74 1.58 -3.36
CA GLN A 57 -11.17 1.56 -3.04
C GLN A 57 -11.70 2.97 -2.79
N GLY A 58 -11.01 3.78 -1.97
CA GLY A 58 -11.42 5.15 -1.71
C GLY A 58 -11.45 6.04 -2.95
N LEU A 59 -10.53 5.82 -3.90
CA LEU A 59 -10.53 6.53 -5.19
C LEU A 59 -11.71 6.14 -6.09
N GLU A 60 -12.09 4.86 -6.12
CA GLU A 60 -13.23 4.39 -6.90
C GLU A 60 -14.56 4.90 -6.33
N GLU A 61 -14.69 4.93 -5.00
CA GLU A 61 -15.85 5.52 -4.32
C GLU A 61 -16.02 7.00 -4.67
N LEU A 62 -14.94 7.79 -4.56
CA LEU A 62 -14.97 9.22 -4.91
C LEU A 62 -15.39 9.44 -6.38
N ARG A 63 -14.90 8.60 -7.29
CA ARG A 63 -15.26 8.64 -8.71
C ARG A 63 -16.74 8.28 -8.94
N LEU A 64 -17.27 7.32 -8.18
CA LEU A 64 -18.68 6.95 -8.25
C LEU A 64 -19.58 8.10 -7.77
N ASP A 65 -19.22 8.75 -6.65
CA ASP A 65 -19.94 9.91 -6.13
C ASP A 65 -19.99 11.07 -7.14
N GLU A 66 -18.89 11.34 -7.83
CA GLU A 66 -18.85 12.35 -8.90
C GLU A 66 -19.82 12.01 -10.05
N LEU A 67 -19.87 10.74 -10.46
CA LEU A 67 -20.79 10.29 -11.51
C LEU A 67 -22.25 10.42 -11.08
N VAL A 68 -22.58 10.07 -9.83
CA VAL A 68 -23.92 10.24 -9.26
C VAL A 68 -24.32 11.72 -9.29
N ALA A 69 -23.48 12.61 -8.79
CA ALA A 69 -23.76 14.06 -8.76
C ALA A 69 -24.01 14.63 -10.17
N ARG A 70 -23.26 14.17 -11.17
CA ARG A 70 -23.45 14.59 -12.57
C ARG A 70 -24.76 14.10 -13.17
N LEU A 71 -25.17 12.86 -12.85
CA LEU A 71 -26.45 12.31 -13.30
C LEU A 71 -27.63 13.04 -12.66
N GLU A 72 -27.57 13.35 -11.36
CA GLU A 72 -28.59 14.13 -10.66
C GLU A 72 -28.73 15.54 -11.23
N ALA A 73 -27.61 16.22 -11.48
CA ALA A 73 -27.60 17.54 -12.12
C ALA A 73 -28.20 17.51 -13.54
N GLY A 74 -27.90 16.48 -14.33
CA GLY A 74 -28.46 16.28 -15.66
C GLY A 74 -29.96 15.95 -15.66
N ALA A 75 -30.45 15.24 -14.64
CA ALA A 75 -31.87 14.96 -14.44
C ALA A 75 -32.63 16.23 -14.03
N ALA A 76 -32.06 17.05 -13.14
CA ALA A 76 -32.65 18.32 -12.72
C ALA A 76 -32.76 19.33 -13.88
N ALA A 77 -31.80 19.33 -14.81
CA ALA A 77 -31.80 20.22 -15.97
C ALA A 77 -32.80 19.84 -17.08
N GLN A 78 -33.25 18.58 -17.15
CA GLN A 78 -34.18 18.09 -18.18
C GLN A 78 -35.66 18.12 -17.75
N GLY A 79 -35.93 18.36 -16.46
CA GLY A 79 -37.27 18.43 -15.89
C GLY A 79 -37.90 19.83 -15.82
N SER A 80 -37.26 20.85 -16.40
CA SER A 80 -37.71 22.25 -16.38
C SER A 80 -38.05 22.80 -17.76
#